data_AF-A0A261Y324-F1
#
_entry.id   AF-A0A261Y324-F1
#
_cell.length_a   1.000
_cell.length_b   1.000
_cell.length_c   1.000
_cell.angle_alpha   90.00
_cell.angle_beta   90.00
_cell.angle_gamma   90.00
#
_symmetry.space_group_name_H-M   'P 1'
#
loop_
_entity.id
_entity.type
_entity.pdbx_description
1 polymer ?
#
loop_
_entity_poly.entity_id
_entity_poly.type
_entity_poly.pdbx_seq_one_letter_code
_entity_poly.pdbx_strand_id
1 'polypeptide(L)'
;MANTNIPAAETLEWEEVQESTEKLPPLPPIHQPSTRTLAWGHVKSLLLAIARFVIQNYHLAFILSFLWHIKATRLYIWHPHGTFHRYLTRPVSKPVLDSTIPSVAADVLRLAGGLNAALAVLCLAGLRTQDINAKKLILFVLSVANASQVWFNAVHYLKTKRWNWTFLKEQIGGDLVVAGMNIVAYGRIAQMTNSLL
;
A
#
# COMPACT_ATOMS: atom_id res chain seq x y z
N MET A 1 66.65 -13.46 71.36
CA MET A 1 66.94 -14.70 70.60
C MET A 1 65.76 -14.89 69.66
N ALA A 2 65.85 -14.99 68.34
CA ALA A 2 66.95 -15.38 67.47
C ALA A 2 66.98 -14.49 66.21
N ASN A 3 68.21 -14.32 65.72
CA ASN A 3 68.56 -13.70 64.45
C ASN A 3 68.63 -14.82 63.40
N THR A 4 67.94 -14.68 62.27
CA THR A 4 68.15 -15.52 61.09
C THR A 4 68.15 -14.65 59.85
N ASN A 5 69.37 -14.32 59.42
CA ASN A 5 69.69 -13.90 58.07
C ASN A 5 69.28 -14.99 57.07
N ILE A 6 68.58 -14.61 56.00
CA ILE A 6 68.44 -15.42 54.78
C ILE A 6 68.76 -14.51 53.59
N PRO A 7 69.60 -14.96 52.63
CA PRO A 7 70.39 -14.10 51.76
C PRO A 7 69.69 -13.70 50.45
N ALA A 8 70.34 -12.76 49.78
CA ALA A 8 70.02 -12.20 48.47
C ALA A 8 69.79 -13.28 47.40
N ALA A 9 68.64 -13.19 46.73
CA ALA A 9 68.34 -13.85 45.47
C ALA A 9 67.78 -12.79 44.49
N GLU A 10 68.70 -12.27 43.67
CA GLU A 10 68.57 -12.14 42.22
C GLU A 10 67.17 -12.41 41.64
N THR A 11 66.51 -11.37 41.13
CA THR A 11 65.55 -11.44 40.01
C THR A 11 65.41 -10.01 39.44
N LEU A 12 66.10 -9.73 38.35
CA LEU A 12 65.59 -9.81 36.97
C LEU A 12 64.76 -8.57 36.58
N GLU A 13 65.40 -7.75 35.74
CA GLU A 13 64.81 -7.13 34.55
C GLU A 13 63.47 -6.39 34.75
N TRP A 14 63.54 -5.15 35.24
CA TRP A 14 62.46 -4.16 35.08
C TRP A 14 62.61 -3.30 33.82
N GLU A 15 63.34 -3.80 32.82
CA GLU A 15 63.73 -3.03 31.64
C GLU A 15 63.16 -3.63 30.34
N GLU A 16 61.91 -4.14 30.35
CA GLU A 16 61.22 -4.50 29.11
C GLU A 16 59.68 -4.55 29.28
N VAL A 17 59.07 -3.45 29.69
CA VAL A 17 57.62 -3.23 29.48
C VAL A 17 57.39 -1.82 28.92
N GLN A 18 58.11 -1.50 27.85
CA GLN A 18 57.59 -0.60 26.84
C GLN A 18 57.13 -1.45 25.65
N GLU A 19 56.01 -1.03 25.05
CA GLU A 19 55.65 -1.37 23.67
C GLU A 19 54.77 -2.62 23.44
N SER A 20 53.59 -2.66 24.07
CA SER A 20 52.44 -3.37 23.50
C SER A 20 51.13 -2.61 23.71
N THR A 21 51.14 -1.31 23.40
CA THR A 21 49.88 -0.61 23.09
C THR A 21 49.50 -0.99 21.66
N GLU A 22 49.03 -2.23 21.51
CA GLU A 22 48.47 -2.77 20.28
C GLU A 22 47.39 -1.80 19.80
N LYS A 23 47.67 -1.10 18.68
CA LYS A 23 46.72 -0.21 18.03
C LYS A 23 45.49 -1.02 17.66
N LEU A 24 44.42 -0.89 18.46
CA LEU A 24 43.10 -1.37 18.12
C LEU A 24 42.75 -0.92 16.70
N PRO A 25 42.29 -1.83 15.81
CA PRO A 25 41.90 -1.46 14.47
C PRO A 25 40.80 -0.38 14.55
N PRO A 26 40.82 0.62 13.65
CA PRO A 26 39.78 1.64 13.63
C PRO A 26 38.42 0.94 13.45
N LEU A 27 37.49 1.22 14.37
CA LEU A 27 36.12 0.74 14.29
C LEU A 27 35.57 1.04 12.88
N PRO A 28 34.86 0.08 12.24
CA PRO A 28 34.32 0.32 10.91
C PRO A 28 33.41 1.56 10.95
N PRO A 29 33.45 2.41 9.92
CA PRO A 29 32.65 3.63 9.90
C PRO A 29 31.17 3.26 10.00
N ILE A 30 30.53 3.68 11.08
CA ILE A 30 29.09 3.54 11.30
C ILE A 30 28.41 4.36 10.20
N HIS A 31 28.01 3.68 9.12
CA HIS A 31 27.22 4.27 8.06
C HIS A 31 25.88 4.70 8.64
N GLN A 32 25.76 5.98 9.01
CA GLN A 32 24.47 6.54 9.38
C GLN A 32 23.58 6.50 8.13
N PRO A 33 22.47 5.74 8.14
CA PRO A 33 21.59 5.70 7.00
C PRO A 33 21.05 7.11 6.77
N SER A 34 21.09 7.57 5.51
CA SER A 34 20.46 8.83 5.14
C SER A 34 19.02 8.90 5.67
N THR A 35 18.56 10.10 6.05
CA THR A 35 17.18 10.30 6.53
C THR A 35 16.13 9.76 5.55
N ARG A 36 16.44 9.74 4.25
CA ARG A 36 15.62 9.14 3.19
C ARG A 36 15.54 7.61 3.28
N THR A 37 16.65 6.93 3.53
CA THR A 37 16.65 5.46 3.68
C THR A 37 15.97 5.03 4.98
N LEU A 38 16.10 5.81 6.04
CA LEU A 38 15.35 5.60 7.29
C LEU A 38 13.84 5.77 7.07
N ALA A 39 13.42 6.89 6.47
CA ALA A 39 12.02 7.15 6.16
C ALA A 39 11.42 6.09 5.22
N TRP A 40 12.16 5.67 4.20
CA TRP A 40 11.75 4.59 3.31
C TRP A 40 11.63 3.24 4.04
N GLY A 41 12.54 2.98 4.99
CA GLY A 41 12.45 1.81 5.87
C GLY A 41 11.18 1.81 6.73
N HIS A 42 10.82 2.96 7.30
CA HIS A 42 9.58 3.10 8.06
C HIS A 42 8.33 2.94 7.19
N VAL A 43 8.31 3.53 6.00
CA VAL A 43 7.21 3.36 5.04
C VAL A 43 7.08 1.90 4.62
N LYS A 44 8.20 1.24 4.31
CA LYS A 44 8.22 -0.19 3.98
C LYS A 44 7.72 -1.04 5.13
N SER A 45 8.17 -0.78 6.36
CA SER A 45 7.73 -1.47 7.58
C SER A 45 6.23 -1.29 7.82
N LEU A 46 5.72 -0.07 7.67
CA LEU A 46 4.30 0.25 7.79
C LEU A 46 3.48 -0.47 6.72
N LEU A 47 3.91 -0.46 5.46
CA LEU A 47 3.26 -1.21 4.38
C LEU A 47 3.27 -2.72 4.65
N LEU A 48 4.36 -3.25 5.19
CA LEU A 48 4.46 -4.66 5.57
C LEU A 48 3.56 -5.01 6.76
N ALA A 49 3.44 -4.11 7.74
CA ALA A 49 2.54 -4.26 8.87
C ALA A 49 1.08 -4.21 8.41
N ILE A 50 0.72 -3.26 7.53
CA ILE A 50 -0.61 -3.18 6.91
C ILE A 50 -0.89 -4.44 6.10
N ALA A 51 0.06 -4.90 5.26
CA ALA A 51 -0.08 -6.13 4.49
C ALA A 51 -0.29 -7.33 5.42
N ARG A 52 0.52 -7.48 6.49
CA ARG A 52 0.34 -8.55 7.49
C ARG A 52 -1.00 -8.48 8.21
N PHE A 53 -1.45 -7.28 8.55
CA PHE A 53 -2.73 -7.05 9.22
C PHE A 53 -3.91 -7.41 8.31
N VAL A 54 -3.84 -7.06 7.02
CA VAL A 54 -4.80 -7.45 5.98
C VAL A 54 -4.76 -8.96 5.72
N ILE A 55 -3.57 -9.57 5.72
CA ILE A 55 -3.39 -11.02 5.56
C ILE A 55 -3.95 -11.78 6.77
N GLN A 56 -3.83 -11.24 7.99
CA GLN A 56 -4.42 -11.85 9.19
C GLN A 56 -5.93 -11.68 9.25
N ASN A 57 -6.46 -10.55 8.76
CA ASN A 57 -7.88 -10.22 8.82
C ASN A 57 -8.45 -9.92 7.43
N TYR A 58 -8.92 -10.96 6.74
CA TYR A 58 -9.55 -10.84 5.42
C TYR A 58 -10.80 -9.94 5.43
N HIS A 59 -11.39 -9.65 6.60
CA HIS A 59 -12.47 -8.66 6.75
C HIS A 59 -12.05 -7.24 6.39
N LEU A 60 -10.77 -6.88 6.56
CA LEU A 60 -10.27 -5.55 6.23
C LEU A 60 -10.30 -5.29 4.72
N ALA A 61 -10.07 -6.31 3.91
CA ALA A 61 -10.17 -6.19 2.45
C ALA A 61 -11.60 -5.81 2.03
N PHE A 62 -12.62 -6.40 2.68
CA PHE A 62 -14.01 -6.02 2.46
C PHE A 62 -14.35 -4.62 2.97
N ILE A 63 -13.88 -4.23 4.16
CA ILE A 63 -14.12 -2.88 4.72
C ILE A 63 -13.50 -1.81 3.83
N LEU A 64 -12.25 -2.01 3.39
CA LEU A 64 -11.55 -1.04 2.55
C LEU A 64 -12.16 -0.98 1.14
N SER A 65 -12.52 -2.13 0.56
CA SER A 65 -13.29 -2.17 -0.70
C SER A 65 -14.63 -1.44 -0.57
N PHE A 66 -15.34 -1.64 0.54
CA PHE A 66 -16.60 -0.95 0.83
C PHE A 66 -16.43 0.57 0.89
N LEU A 67 -15.44 1.06 1.66
CA LEU A 67 -15.15 2.49 1.77
C LEU A 67 -14.76 3.10 0.42
N TRP A 68 -13.98 2.37 -0.37
CA TRP A 68 -13.59 2.76 -1.72
C TRP A 68 -14.80 2.93 -2.64
N HIS A 69 -15.63 1.89 -2.72
CA HIS A 69 -16.81 1.89 -3.60
C HIS A 69 -17.89 2.88 -3.15
N ILE A 70 -18.08 3.10 -1.85
CA ILE A 70 -18.98 4.17 -1.35
C ILE A 70 -18.45 5.55 -1.73
N LYS A 71 -17.15 5.80 -1.57
CA LYS A 71 -16.54 7.07 -1.98
C LYS A 71 -16.75 7.31 -3.48
N ALA A 72 -16.53 6.30 -4.31
CA ALA A 72 -16.77 6.37 -5.75
C ALA A 72 -18.25 6.62 -6.08
N THR A 73 -19.16 5.90 -5.42
CA THR A 73 -20.62 6.08 -5.55
C THR A 73 -21.05 7.51 -5.23
N ARG A 74 -20.57 8.04 -4.10
CA ARG A 74 -20.83 9.42 -3.66
C ARG A 74 -20.34 10.44 -4.69
N LEU A 75 -19.17 10.23 -5.28
CA LEU A 75 -18.61 11.13 -6.28
C LEU A 75 -19.43 11.09 -7.58
N TYR A 76 -19.78 9.89 -8.06
CA TYR A 76 -20.46 9.70 -9.34
C TYR A 76 -21.95 10.01 -9.33
N ILE A 77 -22.65 9.71 -8.23
CA ILE A 77 -24.11 9.93 -8.12
C ILE A 77 -24.44 11.34 -7.62
N TRP A 78 -23.77 11.82 -6.55
CA TRP A 78 -24.13 13.11 -5.95
C TRP A 78 -23.43 14.31 -6.60
N HIS A 79 -22.27 14.12 -7.23
CA HIS A 79 -21.52 15.21 -7.86
C HIS A 79 -21.07 14.87 -9.29
N PRO A 80 -21.98 14.47 -10.20
CA PRO A 80 -21.61 14.09 -11.57
C PRO A 80 -20.93 15.25 -12.31
N HIS A 81 -21.43 16.48 -12.12
CA HIS A 81 -20.88 17.67 -12.78
C HIS A 81 -19.47 18.03 -12.30
N GLY A 82 -19.25 18.00 -10.98
CA GLY A 82 -17.91 18.26 -10.40
C GLY A 82 -16.90 17.19 -10.77
N THR A 83 -17.33 15.92 -10.84
CA THR A 83 -16.48 14.79 -11.21
C THR A 83 -16.10 14.83 -12.69
N PHE A 84 -17.03 15.21 -13.57
CA PHE A 84 -16.75 15.43 -14.99
C PHE A 84 -15.72 16.54 -15.21
N HIS A 85 -15.86 17.68 -14.53
CA HIS A 85 -14.86 18.75 -14.59
C HIS A 85 -13.52 18.38 -13.95
N ARG A 86 -13.51 17.55 -12.91
CA ARG A 86 -12.27 17.15 -12.24
C ARG A 86 -11.44 16.14 -13.05
N TYR A 87 -12.10 15.21 -13.75
CA TYR A 87 -11.43 14.06 -14.38
C TYR A 87 -11.57 13.99 -15.90
N LEU A 88 -12.63 14.56 -16.49
CA LEU A 88 -12.94 14.45 -17.92
C LEU A 88 -12.70 15.74 -18.71
N THR A 89 -12.78 16.92 -18.08
CA THR A 89 -12.50 18.22 -18.72
C THR A 89 -11.52 19.05 -17.90
N ARG A 90 -10.22 19.07 -18.25
CA ARG A 90 -9.33 20.12 -17.72
C ARG A 90 -9.52 21.44 -18.50
N PRO A 91 -9.29 22.60 -17.87
CA PRO A 91 -9.58 23.91 -18.44
C PRO A 91 -8.62 24.15 -19.60
N VAL A 92 -9.12 24.02 -20.82
CA VAL A 92 -8.55 24.78 -21.92
C VAL A 92 -8.81 26.23 -21.56
N SER A 93 -7.79 27.09 -21.68
CA SER A 93 -7.73 28.49 -21.25
C SER A 93 -8.72 29.43 -21.96
N LYS A 94 -9.94 28.96 -22.29
CA LYS A 94 -11.03 29.75 -22.83
C LYS A 94 -12.32 29.27 -22.17
N PRO A 95 -13.03 30.11 -21.42
CA PRO A 95 -14.40 29.84 -21.00
C PRO A 95 -15.28 30.01 -22.24
N VAL A 96 -15.23 29.07 -23.18
CA VAL A 96 -16.23 29.00 -24.25
C VAL A 96 -17.43 28.28 -23.64
N LEU A 97 -18.22 29.09 -22.94
CA LEU A 97 -19.67 29.16 -23.04
C LEU A 97 -20.34 28.00 -23.81
N ASP A 98 -20.32 26.80 -23.22
CA ASP A 98 -21.41 25.82 -23.26
C ASP A 98 -21.10 24.75 -22.19
N SER A 99 -21.51 25.08 -20.97
CA SER A 99 -21.27 24.33 -19.73
C SER A 99 -22.21 23.12 -19.56
N THR A 100 -22.93 22.76 -20.61
CA THR A 100 -23.87 21.65 -20.62
C THR A 100 -23.10 20.36 -20.88
N ILE A 101 -22.79 19.63 -19.81
CA ILE A 101 -22.38 18.23 -19.91
C ILE A 101 -23.44 17.52 -20.75
N PRO A 102 -23.07 16.80 -21.84
CA PRO A 102 -24.05 16.04 -22.60
C PRO A 102 -24.77 15.10 -21.63
N SER A 103 -26.11 15.11 -21.62
CA SER A 103 -26.94 14.33 -20.69
C SER A 103 -26.52 12.86 -20.64
N VAL A 104 -26.11 12.32 -21.80
CA VAL A 104 -25.52 11.00 -21.97
C VAL A 104 -24.31 10.75 -21.05
N ALA A 105 -23.40 11.72 -20.89
CA ALA A 105 -22.24 11.58 -20.01
C ALA A 105 -22.62 11.60 -18.52
N ALA A 106 -23.64 12.39 -18.14
CA ALA A 106 -24.16 12.39 -16.78
C ALA A 106 -24.83 11.05 -16.43
N ASP A 107 -25.56 10.46 -17.39
CA ASP A 107 -26.20 9.15 -17.20
C ASP A 107 -25.18 8.01 -17.14
N VAL A 108 -24.11 8.05 -17.95
CA VAL A 108 -23.00 7.08 -17.85
C VAL A 108 -22.28 7.20 -16.50
N LEU A 109 -22.06 8.41 -15.98
CA LEU A 109 -21.49 8.61 -14.64
C LEU A 109 -22.41 8.04 -13.55
N ARG A 110 -23.73 8.28 -13.63
CA ARG A 110 -24.70 7.70 -12.68
C ARG A 110 -24.72 6.18 -12.75
N LEU A 111 -24.65 5.59 -13.93
CA LEU A 111 -24.54 4.14 -14.11
C LEU A 111 -23.26 3.59 -13.45
N ALA A 112 -22.12 4.25 -13.67
CA ALA A 112 -20.86 3.87 -13.03
C ALA A 112 -20.93 4.02 -11.49
N GLY A 113 -21.63 5.04 -11.00
CA GLY A 113 -21.96 5.19 -9.59
C GLY A 113 -22.83 4.05 -9.05
N GLY A 114 -23.86 3.64 -9.79
CA GLY A 114 -24.72 2.50 -9.45
C GLY A 114 -23.96 1.18 -9.40
N LEU A 115 -23.03 0.95 -10.34
CA LEU A 115 -22.15 -0.22 -10.33
C LEU A 115 -21.28 -0.25 -9.06
N ASN A 116 -20.69 0.89 -8.69
CA ASN A 116 -19.93 1.00 -7.44
C ASN A 116 -20.81 0.78 -6.21
N ALA A 117 -22.06 1.25 -6.22
CA ALA A 117 -23.00 0.98 -5.14
C ALA A 117 -23.28 -0.53 -5.01
N ALA A 118 -23.47 -1.24 -6.12
CA ALA A 118 -23.65 -2.68 -6.12
C ALA A 118 -22.42 -3.42 -5.58
N LEU A 119 -21.21 -3.00 -5.94
CA LEU A 119 -19.96 -3.56 -5.39
C LEU A 119 -19.82 -3.26 -3.89
N ALA A 120 -20.26 -2.09 -3.42
CA ALA A 120 -20.29 -1.78 -1.99
C ALA A 120 -21.26 -2.70 -1.23
N VAL A 121 -22.46 -2.95 -1.77
CA VAL A 121 -23.41 -3.91 -1.20
C VAL A 121 -22.82 -5.32 -1.20
N LEU A 122 -22.10 -5.70 -2.25
CA LEU A 122 -21.41 -6.98 -2.35
C LEU A 122 -20.30 -7.12 -1.26
N CYS A 123 -19.60 -6.04 -0.93
CA CYS A 123 -18.66 -6.01 0.20
C CYS A 123 -19.37 -6.22 1.55
N LEU A 124 -20.53 -5.58 1.76
CA LEU A 124 -21.33 -5.80 2.97
C LEU A 124 -21.84 -7.25 3.07
N ALA A 125 -22.26 -7.83 1.95
CA ALA A 125 -22.61 -9.25 1.89
C ALA A 125 -21.40 -10.12 2.30
N GLY A 126 -20.20 -9.83 1.77
CA GLY A 126 -18.97 -10.55 2.14
C GLY A 126 -18.61 -10.48 3.63
N LEU A 127 -18.91 -9.35 4.29
CA LEU A 127 -18.73 -9.19 5.74
C LEU A 127 -19.75 -10.00 6.55
N ARG A 128 -20.99 -10.13 6.05
CA ARG A 128 -22.08 -10.81 6.75
C ARG A 128 -22.10 -12.32 6.52
N THR A 129 -21.63 -12.78 5.38
CA THR A 129 -21.62 -14.20 5.03
C THR A 129 -20.65 -14.97 5.93
N GLN A 130 -21.02 -16.17 6.36
CA GLN A 130 -20.12 -17.06 7.12
C GLN A 130 -19.40 -18.05 6.21
N ASP A 131 -20.02 -18.43 5.09
CA ASP A 131 -19.48 -19.36 4.11
C ASP A 131 -18.16 -18.86 3.48
N ILE A 132 -17.12 -19.68 3.59
CA ILE A 132 -15.78 -19.36 3.13
C ILE A 132 -15.73 -19.30 1.59
N ASN A 133 -16.41 -20.21 0.89
CA ASN A 133 -16.44 -20.24 -0.57
C ASN A 133 -17.17 -19.02 -1.14
N ALA A 134 -18.25 -18.56 -0.49
CA ALA A 134 -18.93 -17.33 -0.87
C ALA A 134 -18.00 -16.12 -0.69
N LYS A 135 -17.23 -16.04 0.40
CA LYS A 135 -16.22 -14.98 0.59
C LYS A 135 -15.14 -14.99 -0.48
N LYS A 136 -14.64 -16.17 -0.87
CA LYS A 136 -13.68 -16.30 -1.98
C LYS A 136 -14.25 -15.75 -3.28
N LEU A 137 -15.47 -16.15 -3.63
CA LEU A 137 -16.14 -15.70 -4.84
C LEU A 137 -16.34 -14.18 -4.83
N ILE A 138 -16.79 -13.62 -3.70
CA ILE A 138 -16.98 -12.18 -3.55
C ILE A 138 -15.65 -11.43 -3.73
N LEU A 139 -14.57 -11.88 -3.08
CA LEU A 139 -13.24 -11.27 -3.25
C LEU A 139 -12.72 -11.39 -4.68
N PHE A 140 -12.98 -12.51 -5.34
CA PHE A 140 -12.62 -12.72 -6.73
C PHE A 140 -13.37 -11.74 -7.64
N VAL A 141 -14.70 -11.62 -7.49
CA VAL A 141 -15.52 -10.66 -8.24
C VAL A 141 -15.05 -9.22 -8.00
N LEU A 142 -14.76 -8.83 -6.76
CA LEU A 142 -14.23 -7.50 -6.45
C LEU A 142 -12.85 -7.27 -7.09
N SER A 143 -11.98 -8.29 -7.10
CA SER A 143 -10.67 -8.21 -7.74
C SER A 143 -10.79 -8.01 -9.26
N VAL A 144 -11.65 -8.80 -9.91
CA VAL A 144 -11.90 -8.70 -11.35
C VAL A 144 -12.54 -7.36 -11.71
N ALA A 145 -13.51 -6.89 -10.93
CA ALA A 145 -14.17 -5.60 -11.14
C ALA A 145 -13.16 -4.43 -11.07
N ASN A 146 -12.32 -4.41 -10.03
CA ASN A 146 -11.32 -3.36 -9.86
C ASN A 146 -10.21 -3.44 -10.92
N ALA A 147 -9.74 -4.65 -11.26
CA ALA A 147 -8.78 -4.85 -12.33
C ALA A 147 -9.33 -4.40 -13.69
N SER A 148 -10.61 -4.67 -13.97
CA SER A 148 -11.28 -4.22 -15.19
C SER A 148 -11.36 -2.71 -15.25
N GLN A 149 -11.73 -2.05 -14.14
CA GLN A 149 -11.76 -0.58 -14.06
C GLN A 149 -10.37 0.03 -14.29
N VAL A 150 -9.32 -0.52 -13.67
CA VAL A 150 -7.93 -0.11 -13.91
C VAL A 150 -7.57 -0.27 -15.39
N TRP A 151 -7.92 -1.40 -16.00
CA TRP A 151 -7.63 -1.67 -17.41
C TRP A 151 -8.32 -0.67 -18.34
N PHE A 152 -9.64 -0.46 -18.18
CA PHE A 152 -10.37 0.50 -19.01
C PHE A 152 -9.83 1.93 -18.84
N ASN A 153 -9.53 2.33 -17.60
CA ASN A 153 -8.94 3.63 -17.32
C ASN A 153 -7.53 3.77 -17.93
N ALA A 154 -6.71 2.73 -17.86
CA ALA A 154 -5.37 2.71 -18.45
C ALA A 154 -5.39 2.74 -19.98
N VAL A 155 -6.27 1.96 -20.63
CA VAL A 155 -6.45 1.99 -22.09
C VAL A 155 -6.94 3.36 -22.55
N HIS A 156 -7.91 3.95 -21.86
CA HIS A 156 -8.37 5.31 -22.14
C HIS A 156 -7.24 6.34 -21.97
N TYR A 157 -6.43 6.21 -20.91
CA TYR A 157 -5.27 7.06 -20.64
C TYR A 157 -4.20 6.97 -21.74
N LEU A 158 -3.89 5.77 -22.22
CA LEU A 158 -2.94 5.54 -23.32
C LEU A 158 -3.43 6.13 -24.64
N LYS A 159 -4.74 5.98 -24.95
CA LYS A 159 -5.34 6.50 -26.19
C LYS A 159 -5.40 8.03 -26.21
N THR A 160 -5.74 8.66 -25.08
CA THR A 160 -5.91 10.11 -25.02
C THR A 160 -4.59 10.89 -24.88
N LYS A 161 -3.47 10.23 -24.53
CA LYS A 161 -2.15 10.84 -24.29
C LYS A 161 -2.16 12.04 -23.32
N ARG A 162 -3.22 12.19 -22.53
CA ARG A 162 -3.40 13.32 -21.60
C ARG A 162 -2.86 12.93 -20.23
N TRP A 163 -1.61 13.32 -19.96
CA TRP A 163 -0.95 13.08 -18.68
C TRP A 163 -1.60 13.90 -17.55
N ASN A 164 -2.30 13.23 -16.63
CA ASN A 164 -2.82 13.82 -15.40
C ASN A 164 -2.44 12.95 -14.20
N TRP A 165 -1.38 13.35 -13.50
CA TRP A 165 -0.89 12.69 -12.29
C TRP A 165 -1.95 12.57 -11.20
N THR A 166 -2.91 13.50 -11.13
CA THR A 166 -3.99 13.48 -10.14
C THR A 166 -4.95 12.34 -10.45
N PHE A 167 -5.36 12.16 -11.71
CA PHE A 167 -6.23 11.06 -12.14
C PHE A 167 -5.54 9.70 -11.99
N LEU A 168 -4.26 9.61 -12.37
CA LEU A 168 -3.48 8.38 -12.24
C LEU A 168 -3.34 7.95 -10.77
N LYS A 169 -3.07 8.88 -9.86
CA LYS A 169 -2.94 8.58 -8.43
C LYS A 169 -4.28 8.31 -7.76
N GLU A 170 -5.27 9.16 -8.01
CA GLU A 170 -6.55 9.09 -7.31
C GLU A 170 -7.44 7.98 -7.83
N GLN A 171 -7.50 7.72 -9.14
CA GLN A 171 -8.42 6.75 -9.72
C GLN A 171 -7.73 5.40 -9.97
N ILE A 172 -6.74 5.39 -10.86
CA ILE A 172 -6.03 4.15 -11.24
C ILE A 172 -5.27 3.56 -10.05
N GLY A 173 -4.60 4.40 -9.27
CA GLY A 173 -3.86 3.96 -8.08
C GLY A 173 -4.78 3.39 -7.00
N GLY A 174 -5.93 4.02 -6.75
CA GLY A 174 -6.91 3.54 -5.77
C GLY A 174 -7.50 2.18 -6.15
N ASP A 175 -8.01 2.06 -7.38
CA ASP A 175 -8.60 0.81 -7.89
C ASP A 175 -7.56 -0.33 -7.88
N LEU A 176 -6.30 -0.05 -8.24
CA LEU A 176 -5.21 -1.04 -8.24
C LEU A 176 -4.85 -1.51 -6.82
N VAL A 177 -4.78 -0.59 -5.85
CA VAL A 177 -4.51 -0.95 -4.44
C VAL A 177 -5.61 -1.85 -3.90
N VAL A 178 -6.88 -1.50 -4.14
CA VAL A 178 -8.02 -2.30 -3.68
C VAL A 178 -8.05 -3.67 -4.38
N ALA A 179 -7.79 -3.73 -5.68
CA ALA A 179 -7.65 -5.00 -6.42
C ALA A 179 -6.55 -5.88 -5.82
N GLY A 180 -5.36 -5.32 -5.60
CA GLY A 180 -4.23 -6.06 -5.01
C GLY A 180 -4.54 -6.59 -3.62
N MET A 181 -5.20 -5.78 -2.78
CA MET A 181 -5.63 -6.22 -1.45
C MET A 181 -6.64 -7.37 -1.50
N ASN A 182 -7.61 -7.32 -2.42
CA ASN A 182 -8.61 -8.38 -2.57
C ASN A 182 -7.97 -9.68 -3.08
N ILE A 183 -7.00 -9.60 -3.99
CA ILE A 183 -6.23 -10.76 -4.47
C ILE A 183 -5.41 -11.39 -3.32
N VAL A 184 -4.75 -10.57 -2.51
CA VAL A 184 -3.97 -11.05 -1.35
C VAL A 184 -4.89 -11.73 -0.34
N ALA A 185 -6.05 -11.14 -0.05
CA ALA A 185 -7.04 -11.73 0.85
C ALA A 185 -7.60 -13.05 0.28
N TYR A 186 -7.93 -13.09 -1.01
CA TYR A 186 -8.37 -14.31 -1.71
C TYR A 186 -7.30 -15.41 -1.63
N GLY A 187 -6.04 -15.09 -1.96
CA GLY A 187 -4.92 -16.03 -1.91
C GLY A 187 -4.73 -16.61 -0.51
N ARG A 188 -4.92 -15.80 0.54
CA ARG A 188 -4.86 -16.28 1.91
C ARG A 188 -5.98 -17.26 2.25
N ILE A 189 -7.22 -16.95 1.85
CA ILE A 189 -8.36 -17.85 2.07
C ILE A 189 -8.18 -19.16 1.27
N ALA A 190 -7.65 -19.08 0.04
CA ALA A 190 -7.34 -20.26 -0.76
C ALA A 190 -6.27 -21.15 -0.10
N GLN A 191 -5.22 -20.55 0.47
CA GLN A 191 -4.21 -21.27 1.25
C GLN A 191 -4.79 -21.96 2.50
N MET A 192 -5.72 -21.30 3.21
CA MET A 192 -6.35 -21.91 4.39
C MET A 192 -7.24 -23.11 4.05
N THR A 193 -7.82 -23.12 2.85
CA THR A 193 -8.80 -24.12 2.42
C THR A 193 -8.22 -25.17 1.50
N ASN A 194 -6.93 -25.07 1.11
CA ASN A 194 -6.29 -25.90 0.09
C ASN A 194 -7.10 -26.03 -1.22
N SER A 195 -7.94 -25.04 -1.51
CA SER A 195 -8.80 -25.02 -2.69
C SER A 195 -8.85 -23.62 -3.26
N LEU A 196 -8.64 -23.53 -4.57
CA LEU A 196 -8.77 -22.29 -5.33
C LEU A 196 -10.24 -21.89 -5.56
N LEU A 197 -11.18 -22.84 -5.45
CA LEU A 197 -12.62 -22.58 -5.50
C LEU A 197 -13.30 -22.87 -4.16
#